data_AF-A0A1H4GCF5-F1
#
_entry.id   AF-A0A1H4GCF5-F1
#
_cell.length_a   1.000
_cell.length_b   1.000
_cell.length_c   1.000
_cell.angle_alpha   90.00
_cell.angle_beta   90.00
_cell.angle_gamma   90.00
#
_symmetry.space_group_name_H-M   'P 1'
#
loop_
_entity.id
_entity.type
_entity.pdbx_description
1 polymer ?
#
loop_
_entity_poly.entity_id
_entity_poly.type
_entity_poly.pdbx_seq_one_letter_code
_entity_poly.pdbx_strand_id
1 'polypeptide(L)'
;MHRLDKNTPIEETIEAISDLVKEGKVGYIGLSEVSSETIKRADAVHPVTAVQSEYSLFERTVEDRGVLQTLNELGIGYAPLGRGFLSGQIRSIGDLPEDDFRRAIPRFQEEYFYKNIELVKAIGGLSEEKNVTHRSWP
;
A
#
# COMPACT_ATOMS: atom_id res chain seq x y z
N MET A 1 -2.01 -10.14 -8.44
CA MET A 1 -0.57 -10.09 -8.79
C MET A 1 0.17 -9.28 -7.73
N HIS A 2 1.20 -9.86 -7.10
CA HIS A 2 1.92 -9.21 -5.99
C HIS A 2 3.04 -8.26 -6.46
N ARG A 3 3.70 -8.55 -7.57
CA ARG A 3 4.72 -7.68 -8.17
C ARG A 3 4.59 -7.72 -9.68
N LEU A 4 4.80 -6.57 -10.32
CA LEU A 4 4.90 -6.49 -11.77
C LEU A 4 6.18 -7.20 -12.22
N ASP A 5 6.06 -8.16 -13.13
CA ASP A 5 7.20 -8.69 -13.86
C ASP A 5 7.64 -7.64 -14.90
N LYS A 6 8.94 -7.37 -14.97
CA LYS A 6 9.49 -6.41 -15.93
C LYS A 6 9.62 -6.99 -17.34
N ASN A 7 9.61 -8.31 -17.46
CA ASN A 7 9.81 -9.02 -18.73
C ASN A 7 8.50 -9.48 -19.37
N THR A 8 7.40 -9.48 -18.61
CA THR A 8 6.08 -9.90 -19.08
C THR A 8 5.15 -8.69 -19.12
N PRO A 9 4.53 -8.38 -20.26
CA PRO A 9 3.48 -7.37 -20.33
C PRO A 9 2.37 -7.66 -19.31
N ILE A 10 1.81 -6.59 -18.74
CA ILE A 10 0.75 -6.74 -17.74
C ILE A 10 -0.47 -7.44 -18.35
N GLU A 11 -0.76 -7.19 -19.62
CA GLU A 11 -1.89 -7.76 -20.35
C GLU A 11 -1.85 -9.28 -20.35
N GLU A 12 -0.71 -9.88 -20.70
CA GLU A 12 -0.54 -11.34 -20.68
C GLU A 12 -0.80 -11.94 -19.29
N THR A 13 -0.35 -11.23 -18.24
CA THR A 13 -0.59 -11.65 -16.86
C THR A 13 -2.08 -11.59 -16.52
N ILE A 14 -2.78 -10.54 -16.94
CA ILE A 14 -4.21 -10.36 -16.66
C ILE A 14 -5.07 -11.32 -17.49
N GLU A 15 -4.70 -11.60 -18.74
CA GLU A 15 -5.34 -12.62 -19.57
C GLU A 15 -5.28 -14.00 -18.91
N ALA A 16 -4.09 -14.40 -18.44
CA ALA A 16 -3.93 -15.67 -17.75
C ALA A 16 -4.76 -15.76 -16.46
N ILE A 17 -4.83 -14.69 -15.67
CA ILE A 17 -5.66 -14.66 -14.46
C ILE A 17 -7.16 -14.63 -14.81
N SER A 18 -7.54 -13.94 -15.88
CA SER A 18 -8.92 -13.87 -16.39
C SER A 18 -9.46 -15.26 -16.75
N ASP A 19 -8.63 -16.13 -17.32
CA ASP A 19 -9.03 -17.52 -17.59
C ASP A 19 -9.31 -18.28 -16.29
N LEU A 20 -8.53 -18.07 -15.23
CA LEU A 20 -8.81 -18.64 -13.91
C LEU A 20 -10.10 -18.09 -13.28
N VAL A 21 -10.47 -16.84 -13.59
CA VAL A 21 -11.76 -16.26 -13.19
C VAL A 21 -12.91 -16.94 -13.92
N LYS A 22 -12.78 -17.14 -15.23
CA LYS A 22 -13.79 -17.85 -16.05
C LYS A 22 -13.98 -19.31 -15.61
N GLU A 23 -12.89 -19.96 -15.21
CA GLU A 23 -12.92 -21.30 -14.63
C GLU A 23 -13.50 -21.35 -13.21
N GLY A 24 -13.80 -20.20 -12.60
CA GLY A 24 -14.33 -20.11 -11.24
C GLY A 24 -13.31 -20.42 -10.15
N LYS A 25 -12.02 -20.48 -10.48
CA LYS A 25 -10.93 -20.73 -9.52
C LYS A 25 -10.56 -19.50 -8.72
N VAL A 26 -10.84 -18.31 -9.25
CA VAL A 26 -10.62 -17.03 -8.59
C VAL A 26 -11.86 -16.15 -8.78
N GLY A 27 -12.25 -15.40 -7.75
CA GLY A 27 -13.42 -14.51 -7.83
C GLY A 27 -13.11 -13.13 -8.43
N TYR A 28 -11.92 -12.58 -8.16
CA TYR A 28 -11.57 -11.19 -8.47
C TYR A 28 -10.08 -11.02 -8.74
N ILE A 29 -9.72 -9.98 -9.50
CA ILE A 29 -8.33 -9.63 -9.80
C ILE A 29 -7.91 -8.44 -8.94
N GLY A 30 -6.78 -8.59 -8.24
CA GLY A 30 -6.15 -7.51 -7.48
C GLY A 30 -4.69 -7.30 -7.90
N LEU A 31 -4.23 -6.05 -7.88
CA LEU A 31 -2.85 -5.67 -8.18
C LEU A 31 -2.17 -5.08 -6.94
N SER A 32 -0.84 -5.11 -6.92
CA SER A 32 -0.06 -4.53 -5.83
C SER A 32 1.09 -3.70 -6.35
N GLU A 33 1.23 -2.48 -5.82
CA GLU A 33 2.38 -1.59 -6.00
C GLU A 33 2.70 -1.31 -7.48
N VAL A 34 1.66 -1.03 -8.28
CA VAL A 34 1.73 -0.73 -9.72
C VAL A 34 1.43 0.75 -10.01
N SER A 35 1.89 1.25 -11.17
CA SER A 35 1.63 2.63 -11.60
C SER A 35 0.21 2.82 -12.13
N SER A 36 -0.25 4.07 -12.21
CA SER A 36 -1.52 4.45 -12.82
C SER A 36 -1.68 3.94 -14.26
N GLU A 37 -0.60 4.02 -15.06
CA GLU A 37 -0.59 3.49 -16.43
C GLU A 37 -0.78 1.96 -16.47
N THR A 38 -0.06 1.22 -15.62
CA THR A 38 -0.20 -0.23 -15.53
C THR A 38 -1.61 -0.64 -15.10
N ILE A 39 -2.22 0.12 -14.18
CA ILE A 39 -3.60 -0.12 -13.74
C ILE A 39 -4.58 0.03 -14.90
N LYS A 40 -4.49 1.11 -15.68
CA LYS A 40 -5.35 1.35 -16.84
C LYS A 40 -5.22 0.25 -17.89
N ARG A 41 -3.99 -0.20 -18.17
CA ARG A 41 -3.72 -1.29 -19.10
C ARG A 41 -4.29 -2.62 -18.63
N ALA A 42 -4.14 -2.93 -17.35
CA ALA A 42 -4.68 -4.15 -16.75
C ALA A 42 -6.22 -4.16 -16.79
N ASP A 43 -6.85 -3.06 -16.36
CA ASP A 43 -8.30 -2.93 -16.28
C ASP A 43 -8.98 -3.00 -17.66
N ALA A 44 -8.29 -2.51 -18.70
CA ALA A 44 -8.74 -2.64 -20.09
C ALA A 44 -8.81 -4.09 -20.59
N VAL A 45 -8.05 -5.02 -20.00
CA VAL A 45 -8.06 -6.45 -20.36
C VAL A 45 -9.13 -7.20 -19.57
N HIS A 46 -9.17 -7.00 -18.26
CA HIS A 46 -10.20 -7.55 -17.38
C HIS A 46 -10.36 -6.64 -16.17
N PRO A 47 -11.61 -6.37 -15.71
CA PRO A 47 -11.86 -5.51 -14.56
C PRO A 47 -10.97 -5.85 -13.35
N VAL A 48 -10.24 -4.85 -12.87
CA VAL A 48 -9.44 -4.92 -11.66
C VAL A 48 -10.30 -4.48 -10.49
N THR A 49 -10.39 -5.30 -9.46
CA THR A 49 -11.28 -5.04 -8.32
C THR A 49 -10.61 -4.20 -7.23
N ALA A 50 -9.31 -4.41 -7.00
CA ALA A 50 -8.59 -3.69 -5.97
C ALA A 50 -7.11 -3.50 -6.30
N VAL A 51 -6.54 -2.37 -5.85
CA VAL A 51 -5.10 -2.12 -5.87
C VAL A 51 -4.60 -1.88 -4.46
N GLN A 52 -3.56 -2.62 -4.08
CA GLN A 52 -2.85 -2.47 -2.82
C GLN A 52 -1.53 -1.73 -3.02
N SER A 53 -1.39 -0.55 -2.44
CA SER A 53 -0.14 0.22 -2.50
C SER A 53 0.15 0.88 -1.16
N GLU A 54 1.42 1.18 -0.87
CA GLU A 54 1.79 1.94 0.33
C GLU A 54 1.14 3.34 0.31
N TYR A 55 0.49 3.68 1.42
CA TYR A 55 0.00 5.02 1.68
C TYR A 55 -0.10 5.26 3.18
N SER A 56 0.56 6.33 3.61
CA SER A 56 0.62 6.76 5.00
C SER A 56 1.06 8.21 5.07
N LEU A 57 1.07 8.81 6.24
CA LEU A 57 1.62 10.17 6.44
C LEU A 57 3.08 10.32 5.99
N PHE A 58 3.82 9.22 5.90
CA PHE A 58 5.21 9.22 5.43
C PHE A 58 5.38 8.78 3.97
N GLU A 59 4.30 8.33 3.33
CA GLU A 59 4.33 7.83 1.95
C GLU A 59 3.04 8.27 1.24
N ARG A 60 3.17 9.31 0.42
CA ARG A 60 2.05 9.93 -0.31
C ARG A 60 2.25 9.87 -1.83
N THR A 61 3.26 9.15 -2.31
CA THR A 61 3.63 9.09 -3.74
C THR A 61 2.48 8.63 -4.64
N VAL A 62 1.53 7.83 -4.12
CA VAL A 62 0.34 7.40 -4.85
C VAL A 62 -0.60 8.55 -5.23
N GLU A 63 -0.57 9.67 -4.50
CA GLU A 63 -1.26 10.92 -4.86
C GLU A 63 -0.55 11.56 -6.05
N ASP A 64 0.75 11.83 -5.92
CA ASP A 64 1.55 12.54 -6.93
C ASP A 64 1.61 11.78 -8.26
N ARG A 65 1.61 10.45 -8.21
CA ARG A 65 1.64 9.58 -9.41
C ARG A 65 0.26 9.33 -10.02
N GLY A 66 -0.79 9.97 -9.50
CA GLY A 66 -2.15 9.86 -10.02
C GLY A 66 -2.77 8.47 -9.86
N VAL A 67 -2.26 7.65 -8.94
CA VAL A 67 -2.81 6.31 -8.67
C VAL A 67 -4.19 6.46 -8.05
N LEU A 68 -4.34 7.26 -6.99
CA LEU A 68 -5.64 7.45 -6.33
C LEU A 68 -6.69 8.03 -7.28
N GLN A 69 -6.30 8.98 -8.13
CA GLN A 69 -7.18 9.52 -9.17
C GLN A 69 -7.64 8.43 -10.14
N THR A 70 -6.71 7.62 -10.64
CA THR A 70 -7.02 6.53 -11.57
C THR A 70 -7.97 5.49 -10.94
N LEU A 71 -7.75 5.12 -9.68
CA LEU A 71 -8.62 4.19 -8.97
C LEU A 71 -10.05 4.75 -8.83
N ASN A 72 -10.16 6.03 -8.50
CA ASN A 72 -11.45 6.70 -8.38
C ASN A 72 -12.18 6.80 -9.74
N GLU A 73 -11.47 7.13 -10.82
CA GLU A 73 -12.02 7.21 -12.19
C GLU A 73 -12.54 5.85 -12.68
N LEU A 74 -11.85 4.76 -12.34
CA LEU A 74 -12.20 3.40 -12.77
C LEU A 74 -13.12 2.65 -11.78
N GLY A 75 -13.44 3.23 -10.62
CA GLY A 75 -14.25 2.58 -9.59
C GLY A 75 -13.55 1.39 -8.91
N ILE A 76 -12.22 1.41 -8.83
CA ILE A 76 -11.40 0.33 -8.28
C ILE A 76 -11.14 0.56 -6.78
N GLY A 77 -11.28 -0.49 -5.97
CA GLY A 77 -11.00 -0.43 -4.54
C GLY A 77 -9.53 -0.13 -4.22
N TYR A 78 -9.29 0.66 -3.19
CA TYR A 78 -7.94 0.96 -2.70
C TYR A 78 -7.66 0.28 -1.35
N ALA A 79 -6.50 -0.37 -1.23
CA ALA A 79 -6.05 -1.00 0.01
C ALA A 79 -4.69 -0.41 0.44
N PRO A 80 -4.66 0.57 1.37
CA PRO A 80 -3.43 1.20 1.81
C PRO A 80 -2.56 0.26 2.66
N LEU A 81 -1.24 0.38 2.51
CA LEU A 81 -0.27 -0.21 3.42
C LEU A 81 0.42 0.89 4.24
N GLY A 82 0.50 0.70 5.56
CA GLY A 82 1.21 1.61 6.49
C GLY A 82 2.33 0.93 7.30
N ARG A 83 2.58 -0.37 7.04
CA ARG A 83 3.63 -1.23 7.63
C ARG A 83 3.74 -1.16 9.17
N GLY A 84 2.64 -0.84 9.84
CA GLY A 84 2.54 -0.79 11.30
C GLY A 84 3.24 0.39 11.97
N PHE A 85 3.89 1.31 11.24
CA PHE A 85 4.65 2.41 11.86
C PHE A 85 3.72 3.35 12.65
N LEU A 86 2.58 3.70 12.07
CA LEU A 86 1.56 4.55 12.70
C LEU A 86 0.74 3.84 13.78
N SER A 87 1.03 2.57 14.10
CA SER A 87 0.28 1.83 15.11
C SER A 87 0.63 2.22 16.56
N GLY A 88 1.73 2.93 16.78
CA GLY A 88 2.28 3.24 18.11
C GLY A 88 2.96 2.05 18.83
N GLN A 89 3.00 0.87 18.20
CA GLN A 89 3.64 -0.33 18.76
C GLN A 89 5.14 -0.42 18.48
N ILE A 90 5.64 0.31 17.47
CA ILE A 90 7.05 0.37 17.12
C ILE A 90 7.60 1.68 17.70
N ARG A 91 8.34 1.58 18.80
CA ARG A 91 8.88 2.69 19.59
C ARG A 91 10.40 2.75 19.53
N SER A 92 11.03 1.64 19.19
CA SER A 92 12.46 1.51 18.91
C SER A 92 12.70 0.54 17.75
N ILE A 93 13.87 0.61 17.13
CA ILE A 93 14.30 -0.38 16.13
C ILE A 93 14.37 -1.79 16.74
N GLY A 94 14.63 -1.89 18.05
CA GLY A 94 14.64 -3.15 18.80
C GLY A 94 13.28 -3.85 18.87
N ASP A 95 12.18 -3.15 18.58
CA ASP A 95 10.84 -3.75 18.58
C ASP A 95 10.58 -4.58 17.30
N LEU A 96 11.48 -4.54 16.33
CA LEU A 96 11.45 -5.38 15.13
C LEU A 96 12.31 -6.63 15.34
N PRO A 97 11.89 -7.83 14.90
CA PRO A 97 12.78 -8.99 14.80
C PRO A 97 14.03 -8.70 13.95
N GLU A 98 15.15 -9.36 14.21
CA GLU A 98 16.43 -9.11 13.49
C GLU A 98 16.33 -9.36 11.98
N ASP A 99 15.52 -10.33 11.57
CA ASP A 99 15.27 -10.73 10.18
C ASP A 99 14.10 -9.98 9.51
N ASP A 100 13.52 -8.97 10.19
CA ASP A 100 12.40 -8.20 9.67
C ASP A 100 12.82 -7.30 8.50
N PHE A 101 12.22 -7.51 7.33
CA PHE A 101 12.52 -6.74 6.12
C PHE A 101 12.33 -5.22 6.29
N ARG A 102 11.48 -4.77 7.25
CA ARG A 102 11.26 -3.35 7.52
C ARG A 102 12.53 -2.67 7.99
N ARG A 103 13.48 -3.38 8.59
CA ARG A 103 14.80 -2.85 8.98
C ARG A 103 15.61 -2.32 7.80
N ALA A 104 15.34 -2.80 6.58
CA ALA A 104 15.99 -2.31 5.36
C ALA A 104 15.33 -1.03 4.79
N ILE A 105 14.13 -0.67 5.24
CA ILE A 105 13.40 0.50 4.75
C ILE A 105 13.97 1.76 5.43
N PRO A 106 14.36 2.82 4.70
CA PRO A 106 14.98 4.02 5.28
C PRO A 106 14.23 4.61 6.48
N ARG A 107 12.89 4.62 6.43
CA ARG A 107 12.02 5.10 7.52
C ARG A 107 12.24 4.41 8.87
N PHE A 108 12.75 3.17 8.86
CA PHE A 108 13.03 2.35 10.04
C PHE A 108 14.51 2.30 10.41
N GLN A 109 15.37 3.03 9.71
CA GLN A 109 16.81 3.13 10.03
C GLN A 109 17.06 4.24 11.04
N GLU A 110 18.11 4.08 11.85
CA GLU A 110 18.39 4.90 13.04
C GLU A 110 18.43 6.41 12.75
N GLU A 111 19.01 6.81 11.62
CA GLU A 111 19.11 8.20 11.18
C GLU A 111 17.74 8.90 11.03
N TYR A 112 16.72 8.16 10.60
CA TYR A 112 15.38 8.69 10.32
C TYR A 112 14.37 8.31 11.41
N PHE A 113 14.61 7.23 12.14
CA PHE A 113 13.67 6.64 13.08
C PHE A 113 13.23 7.62 14.16
N TYR A 114 14.18 8.31 14.81
CA TYR A 114 13.87 9.23 15.91
C TYR A 114 13.00 10.41 15.47
N LYS A 115 13.25 10.97 14.29
CA LYS A 115 12.41 12.03 13.71
C LYS A 115 11.00 11.53 13.39
N ASN A 116 10.89 10.30 12.87
CA ASN A 116 9.60 9.70 12.54
C ASN A 116 8.78 9.35 13.78
N ILE A 117 9.42 8.99 14.91
CA ILE A 117 8.73 8.76 16.19
C ILE A 117 8.14 10.04 16.78
N GLU A 118 8.81 11.19 16.65
CA GLU A 118 8.23 12.47 17.10
C GLU A 118 6.92 12.79 16.35
N LEU A 119 6.84 12.47 15.06
CA LEU A 119 5.59 12.58 14.29
C LEU A 119 4.50 11.64 14.83
N VAL A 120 4.85 10.39 15.18
CA VAL A 120 3.92 9.44 15.81
C VAL A 120 3.42 9.96 17.16
N LYS A 121 4.28 10.57 17.98
CA LYS A 121 3.90 11.20 19.26
C LYS A 121 3.01 12.43 19.11
N ALA A 122 3.18 13.19 18.02
CA ALA A 122 2.29 14.32 17.74
C ALA A 122 0.87 13.84 17.37
N ILE A 123 0.78 12.78 16.55
CA ILE A 123 -0.50 12.09 16.23
C ILE A 123 -1.09 11.45 17.51
N GLY A 124 -0.21 10.96 18.37
CA GLY A 124 -0.33 10.82 19.83
C GLY A 124 -1.37 11.70 20.51
N GLY A 125 -0.90 12.89 20.88
CA GLY A 125 -1.69 13.85 21.64
C GLY A 125 -2.94 14.31 20.88
N LEU A 126 -2.86 14.41 19.56
CA LEU A 126 -4.02 14.72 18.71
C LEU A 126 -5.14 13.69 18.89
N SER A 127 -4.83 12.39 18.86
CA SER A 127 -5.81 11.31 19.01
C SER A 127 -6.48 11.33 20.39
N GLU A 128 -5.71 11.61 21.43
CA GLU A 128 -6.21 11.77 22.81
C GLU A 128 -7.18 12.94 22.92
N GLU A 129 -6.86 14.09 22.32
CA GLU A 129 -7.74 15.27 22.29
C GLU A 129 -9.09 14.94 21.63
N LYS A 130 -9.07 14.12 20.56
CA LYS A 130 -10.27 13.71 19.83
C LYS A 130 -10.97 12.46 20.39
N ASN A 131 -10.46 11.89 21.48
CA ASN A 131 -10.99 10.68 22.11
C ASN A 131 -11.08 9.48 21.12
N VAL A 132 -10.08 9.37 20.23
CA VAL A 132 -9.93 8.28 19.24
C VAL A 132 -8.58 7.58 19.41
N THR A 133 -8.41 6.41 18.80
CA THR A 133 -7.12 5.70 18.80
C THR A 133 -6.24 6.13 17.62
N HIS A 134 -4.91 5.97 17.70
CA HIS A 134 -3.98 6.29 16.58
C HIS A 134 -4.32 5.57 15.27
N ARG A 135 -4.88 4.36 15.36
CA ARG A 135 -5.28 3.58 14.18
C ARG A 135 -6.54 4.10 13.50
N SER A 136 -7.32 4.94 14.18
CA SER A 136 -8.60 5.48 13.71
C SER A 136 -8.52 6.96 13.31
N TRP A 137 -7.31 7.54 13.28
CA TRP A 137 -7.14 8.90 12.77
C TRP A 137 -7.21 8.88 11.22
N PRO A 138 -8.11 9.68 10.60
CA PRO A 138 -8.30 9.71 9.14
C PRO A 138 -7.14 10.35 8.38
#